data_AF-V5RJS8-F1
#
_entry.id   AF-V5RJS8-F1
#
_cell.length_a   1.000
_cell.length_b   1.000
_cell.length_c   1.000
_cell.angle_alpha   90.00
_cell.angle_beta   90.00
_cell.angle_gamma   90.00
#
_symmetry.space_group_name_H-M   'P 1'
#
loop_
_entity.id
_entity.type
_entity.pdbx_description
1 polymer ?
#
loop_
_entity_poly.entity_id
_entity_poly.type
_entity_poly.pdbx_seq_one_letter_code
_entity_poly.pdbx_strand_id
1 'polypeptide(L)'
;MAKFYGLDVGSKTIGVAYSEGYFANVHSTIRFKEDDFSEAVEQFMKIVNQENFEKIIIGYPKNMNGSLGHRVEMVDLFIDTLVEEGGIQKDKIVLIDERLTTRMAKALMIEANLSRKKQKVNKDQIAAKLILETFLQQNK
;
A
#
# COMPACT_ATOMS: atom_id res chain seq x y z
N MET A 1 8.90 15.50 -11.91
CA MET A 1 7.95 14.47 -12.36
C MET A 1 7.14 14.06 -11.16
N ALA A 2 5.82 13.93 -11.26
CA ALA A 2 4.99 13.55 -10.12
C ALA A 2 5.37 12.16 -9.61
N LYS A 3 5.69 12.05 -8.32
CA LYS A 3 5.98 10.78 -7.67
C LYS A 3 4.77 10.33 -6.87
N PHE A 4 4.35 9.10 -7.10
CA PHE A 4 3.27 8.45 -6.36
C PHE A 4 3.83 7.28 -5.56
N TYR A 5 3.26 7.03 -4.39
CA TYR A 5 3.58 5.85 -3.58
C TYR A 5 2.33 5.00 -3.40
N GLY A 6 2.46 3.69 -3.53
CA GLY A 6 1.38 2.72 -3.28
C GLY A 6 1.68 1.92 -2.03
N LEU A 7 0.69 1.73 -1.16
CA LEU A 7 0.81 0.99 0.10
C LEU A 7 -0.26 -0.10 0.23
N ASP A 8 0.17 -1.32 0.58
CA ASP A 8 -0.67 -2.41 1.10
C ASP A 8 -0.36 -2.57 2.60
N VAL A 9 -1.32 -2.22 3.45
CA VAL A 9 -1.13 -2.14 4.90
C VAL A 9 -1.65 -3.42 5.57
N GLY A 10 -0.76 -4.11 6.29
CA GLY A 10 -1.07 -5.24 7.15
C GLY A 10 -0.71 -4.97 8.61
N SER A 11 -1.00 -5.92 9.50
CA SER A 11 -0.77 -5.75 10.95
C SER A 11 0.70 -5.76 11.37
N LYS A 12 1.63 -6.20 10.50
CA LYS A 12 3.08 -6.31 10.80
C LYS A 12 3.95 -5.86 9.64
N THR A 13 3.35 -5.61 8.48
CA THR A 13 4.06 -5.33 7.24
C THR A 13 3.31 -4.30 6.42
N ILE A 14 4.08 -3.47 5.71
CA ILE A 14 3.54 -2.60 4.66
C ILE A 14 4.32 -2.89 3.38
N GLY A 15 3.61 -3.29 2.33
CA GLY A 15 4.16 -3.33 0.99
C GLY A 15 4.28 -1.91 0.45
N VAL A 16 5.42 -1.56 -0.16
CA VAL A 16 5.64 -0.23 -0.74
C VAL A 16 5.93 -0.36 -2.23
N ALA A 17 5.24 0.43 -3.03
CA ALA A 17 5.48 0.64 -4.45
C ALA A 17 5.63 2.14 -4.75
N TYR A 18 6.25 2.48 -5.88
CA TYR A 18 6.38 3.86 -6.33
C TYR A 18 6.17 3.97 -7.84
N SER A 19 5.84 5.17 -8.30
CA SER A 19 5.77 5.51 -9.73
C SER A 19 6.24 6.94 -9.95
N GLU A 20 6.93 7.15 -11.08
CA GLU A 20 7.33 8.47 -11.58
C GLU A 20 6.76 8.67 -12.99
N GLY A 21 5.46 8.38 -13.17
CA GLY A 21 4.77 8.49 -14.46
C GLY A 21 3.73 7.39 -14.66
N TYR A 22 3.92 6.56 -15.70
CA TYR A 22 2.87 5.66 -16.21
C TYR A 22 2.84 4.25 -15.61
N PHE A 23 3.92 3.83 -14.95
CA PHE A 23 4.09 2.45 -14.47
C PHE A 23 4.48 2.42 -12.99
N ALA A 24 3.92 1.47 -12.24
CA ALA A 24 4.29 1.24 -10.86
C ALA A 24 5.44 0.24 -10.75
N ASN A 25 6.35 0.49 -9.82
CA ASN A 25 7.47 -0.37 -9.49
C ASN A 25 7.40 -0.76 -8.02
N VAL A 26 7.80 -2.00 -7.72
CA VAL A 26 7.98 -2.45 -6.33
C VAL A 26 9.15 -1.69 -5.70
N HIS A 27 9.01 -1.24 -4.46
CA HIS A 27 10.09 -0.63 -3.69
C HIS A 27 10.64 -1.60 -2.63
N SER A 28 9.85 -1.86 -1.59
CA SER A 28 10.29 -2.63 -0.42
C SER A 28 9.10 -3.15 0.39
N THR A 29 9.39 -3.92 1.45
CA THR A 29 8.42 -4.25 2.50
C THR A 29 8.94 -3.70 3.81
N ILE A 30 8.16 -2.84 4.45
CA ILE A 30 8.40 -2.37 5.82
C ILE A 30 7.93 -3.46 6.77
N ARG A 31 8.69 -3.71 7.83
CA ARG A 31 8.35 -4.67 8.89
C ARG A 31 8.42 -3.96 10.23
N PHE A 32 7.38 -4.11 11.03
CA PHE A 32 7.24 -3.44 12.33
C PHE A 32 6.57 -4.39 13.32
N LYS A 33 6.56 -4.01 14.59
CA LYS A 33 5.86 -4.73 15.64
C LYS A 33 4.36 -4.75 15.36
N GLU A 34 3.68 -5.82 15.78
CA GLU A 34 2.24 -5.98 15.53
C GLU A 34 1.43 -4.77 16.02
N ASP A 35 0.67 -4.19 15.08
CA ASP A 35 -0.20 -3.02 15.26
C ASP A 35 0.52 -1.75 15.77
N ASP A 36 1.85 -1.70 15.67
CA ASP A 36 2.68 -0.53 16.01
C ASP A 36 2.80 0.40 14.78
N PHE A 37 1.72 1.14 14.50
CA PHE A 37 1.67 2.01 13.33
C PHE A 37 2.58 3.24 13.44
N SER A 38 2.97 3.67 14.64
CA SER A 38 3.97 4.71 14.83
C SER A 38 5.34 4.25 14.30
N GLU A 39 5.78 3.02 14.64
CA GLU A 39 7.00 2.43 14.06
C GLU A 39 6.86 2.29 12.53
N ALA A 40 5.69 1.87 12.05
CA ALA A 40 5.44 1.70 10.62
C ALA A 40 5.57 3.04 9.86
N VAL A 41 4.98 4.12 10.39
CA VAL A 41 5.06 5.47 9.83
C VAL A 41 6.50 5.98 9.89
N GLU A 42 7.20 5.85 11.01
CA GLU A 42 8.60 6.27 11.12
C GLU A 42 9.48 5.63 10.03
N GLN A 43 9.30 4.33 9.79
CA GLN A 43 10.03 3.62 8.74
C GLN A 43 9.61 4.07 7.34
N PHE A 44 8.31 4.32 7.10
CA PHE A 44 7.82 4.79 5.81
C PHE A 44 8.31 6.20 5.48
N MET A 45 8.37 7.09 6.48
CA MET A 45 8.86 8.45 6.32
C MET A 45 10.35 8.51 5.95
N LYS A 46 11.14 7.46 6.24
CA LYS A 46 12.53 7.33 5.75
C LYS A 46 12.61 7.02 4.24
N ILE A 47 11.53 6.52 3.65
CA ILE A 47 11.42 6.18 2.21
C ILE A 47 10.87 7.36 1.41
N VAL A 48 9.92 8.08 1.99
CA VAL A 48 9.24 9.19 1.32
C VAL A 48 9.99 10.50 1.54
N ASN A 49 10.41 11.12 0.45
CA ASN A 49 10.78 12.53 0.49
C ASN A 49 9.49 13.36 0.41
N GLN A 50 9.09 13.99 1.52
CA GLN A 50 7.86 14.77 1.64
C GLN A 50 7.73 15.90 0.60
N GLU A 51 8.85 16.45 0.14
CA GLU A 51 8.89 17.55 -0.83
C GLU A 51 8.74 17.07 -2.28
N ASN A 52 8.82 15.76 -2.53
CA ASN A 52 8.96 15.22 -3.88
C ASN A 52 7.93 14.12 -4.20
N PHE A 53 6.74 14.16 -3.58
CA PHE A 53 5.62 13.28 -3.93
C PHE A 53 4.30 14.04 -4.01
N GLU A 54 3.41 13.55 -4.88
CA GLU A 54 2.09 14.13 -5.11
C GLU A 54 1.01 13.46 -4.27
N LYS A 55 0.84 12.14 -4.40
CA LYS A 55 -0.13 11.35 -3.62
C LYS A 55 0.46 10.05 -3.07
N ILE A 56 -0.09 9.62 -1.93
CA ILE A 56 0.06 8.28 -1.36
C ILE A 56 -1.26 7.54 -1.56
N ILE A 57 -1.18 6.39 -2.22
CA ILE A 57 -2.32 5.56 -2.61
C ILE A 57 -2.31 4.36 -1.66
N ILE A 58 -3.32 4.26 -0.81
CA ILE A 58 -3.43 3.22 0.20
C ILE A 58 -4.58 2.32 -0.19
N GLY A 59 -4.36 1.02 -0.19
CA GLY A 59 -5.44 0.11 -0.45
C GLY A 59 -6.36 -0.05 0.76
N TYR A 60 -7.65 -0.23 0.47
CA TYR A 60 -8.75 -0.18 1.42
C TYR A 60 -9.57 -1.47 1.32
N PRO A 61 -9.36 -2.44 2.23
CA PRO A 61 -9.86 -3.81 2.11
C PRO A 61 -11.33 -3.92 2.53
N LYS A 62 -12.24 -3.38 1.70
CA LYS A 62 -13.69 -3.57 1.89
C LYS A 62 -14.06 -5.04 1.72
N ASN A 63 -15.02 -5.53 2.50
CA ASN A 63 -15.55 -6.88 2.33
C ASN A 63 -16.26 -7.01 0.97
N MET A 64 -16.41 -8.24 0.47
CA MET A 64 -17.05 -8.51 -0.82
C MET A 64 -18.51 -8.00 -0.89
N ASN A 65 -19.21 -7.95 0.25
CA ASN A 65 -20.56 -7.38 0.38
C ASN A 65 -20.55 -5.85 0.59
N GLY A 66 -19.39 -5.19 0.57
CA GLY A 66 -19.23 -3.76 0.79
C GLY A 66 -19.16 -3.33 2.25
N SER A 67 -19.30 -4.25 3.22
CA SER A 67 -19.15 -3.89 4.64
C SER A 67 -17.70 -3.58 5.00
N LEU A 68 -17.50 -2.73 6.01
CA LEU A 68 -16.20 -2.49 6.61
C LEU A 68 -15.95 -3.56 7.68
N GLY A 69 -14.73 -4.07 7.77
CA GLY A 69 -14.31 -5.02 8.80
C GLY A 69 -13.07 -4.53 9.53
N HIS A 70 -12.56 -5.30 10.49
CA HIS A 70 -11.39 -4.94 11.32
C HIS A 70 -10.13 -4.53 10.50
N ARG A 71 -10.00 -4.99 9.26
CA ARG A 71 -8.89 -4.57 8.38
C ARG A 71 -9.02 -3.12 7.91
N VAL A 72 -10.24 -2.59 7.82
CA VAL A 72 -10.48 -1.18 7.51
C VAL A 72 -10.08 -0.31 8.69
N GLU A 73 -10.50 -0.66 9.90
CA GLU A 73 -10.12 0.06 11.13
C GLU A 73 -8.60 0.16 11.28
N MET A 74 -7.89 -0.93 10.97
CA MET A 74 -6.43 -0.96 10.95
C MET A 74 -5.83 0.04 9.94
N VAL A 75 -6.39 0.11 8.73
CA VAL A 75 -5.94 1.05 7.70
C VAL A 75 -6.26 2.48 8.10
N ASP A 76 -7.43 2.73 8.69
CA ASP A 76 -7.82 4.05 9.20
C ASP A 76 -6.86 4.51 10.32
N LEU A 77 -6.51 3.62 11.25
CA LEU A 77 -5.50 3.91 12.28
C LEU A 77 -4.15 4.29 11.67
N PHE A 78 -3.67 3.53 10.68
CA PHE A 78 -2.42 3.87 9.99
C PHE A 78 -2.50 5.24 9.28
N ILE A 79 -3.64 5.56 8.65
CA ILE A 79 -3.85 6.86 7.99
C ILE A 79 -3.80 7.99 9.03
N ASP A 80 -4.46 7.83 10.16
CA ASP A 80 -4.46 8.83 11.23
C ASP A 80 -3.04 9.05 11.77
N THR A 81 -2.30 7.97 12.05
CA THR A 81 -0.88 8.07 12.46
C THR A 81 -0.01 8.73 11.38
N LEU A 82 -0.26 8.45 10.09
CA LEU A 82 0.50 9.05 8.99
C LEU A 82 0.25 10.57 8.89
N VAL A 83 -0.96 11.03 9.22
CA VAL A 83 -1.30 12.45 9.25
C VAL A 83 -0.73 13.12 10.50
N GLU A 84 -0.94 12.52 11.67
CA GLU A 84 -0.56 13.11 12.97
C GLU A 84 0.94 13.09 13.22
N GLU A 85 1.58 11.94 13.05
CA GLU A 85 3.02 11.77 13.31
C GLU A 85 3.86 11.96 12.05
N GLY A 86 3.36 11.49 10.90
CA GLY A 86 4.06 11.60 9.62
C GLY A 86 3.96 12.98 8.98
N GLY A 87 3.11 13.87 9.48
CA GLY A 87 2.91 15.22 8.95
C GLY A 87 2.36 15.25 7.51
N ILE A 88 1.77 14.14 7.05
CA ILE A 88 1.22 14.04 5.71
C ILE A 88 -0.15 14.72 5.68
N GLN A 89 -0.34 15.63 4.73
CA GLN A 89 -1.65 16.27 4.55
C GLN A 89 -2.67 15.25 4.03
N LYS A 90 -3.87 15.25 4.62
CA LYS A 90 -4.93 14.27 4.32
C LYS A 90 -5.37 14.29 2.86
N ASP A 91 -5.32 15.45 2.20
CA ASP A 91 -5.65 15.59 0.77
C ASP A 91 -4.64 14.88 -0.15
N LYS A 92 -3.42 14.59 0.33
CA LYS A 92 -2.43 13.79 -0.40
C LYS A 92 -2.67 12.28 -0.31
N ILE A 93 -3.65 11.83 0.46
CA ILE A 93 -3.95 10.41 0.63
C ILE A 93 -5.15 10.03 -0.24
N VAL A 94 -5.01 8.96 -1.02
CA VAL A 94 -6.06 8.40 -1.87
C VAL A 94 -6.30 6.95 -1.49
N LEU A 95 -7.57 6.57 -1.32
CA LEU A 95 -7.95 5.20 -0.98
C LEU A 95 -8.41 4.43 -2.22
N ILE A 96 -7.88 3.23 -2.42
CA ILE A 96 -8.25 2.33 -3.52
C ILE A 96 -8.89 1.07 -2.97
N ASP A 97 -10.06 0.71 -3.49
CA ASP A 97 -10.77 -0.51 -3.11
C ASP A 97 -10.00 -1.78 -3.56
N GLU A 98 -9.51 -2.56 -2.59
CA GLU A 98 -8.62 -3.71 -2.82
C GLU A 98 -9.32 -5.03 -3.19
N ARG A 99 -10.66 -5.05 -3.32
CA ARG A 99 -11.42 -6.32 -3.48
C ARG A 99 -10.93 -7.19 -4.64
N LEU A 100 -10.42 -6.58 -5.71
CA LEU A 100 -9.91 -7.28 -6.89
C LEU A 100 -8.39 -7.51 -6.86
N THR A 101 -7.63 -6.60 -6.27
CA THR A 101 -6.16 -6.60 -6.32
C THR A 101 -5.55 -7.77 -5.56
N THR A 102 -6.08 -8.15 -4.38
CA THR A 102 -5.55 -9.30 -3.61
C THR A 102 -5.70 -10.62 -4.37
N ARG A 103 -6.84 -10.82 -5.05
CA ARG A 103 -7.09 -12.03 -5.85
C ARG A 103 -6.18 -12.06 -7.08
N MET A 104 -6.01 -10.92 -7.75
CA MET A 104 -5.12 -10.76 -8.91
C MET A 104 -3.65 -10.98 -8.53
N ALA A 105 -3.17 -10.42 -7.41
CA ALA A 105 -1.81 -10.61 -6.91
C ALA A 105 -1.50 -12.10 -6.71
N LYS A 106 -2.42 -12.83 -6.07
CA LYS A 106 -2.27 -14.25 -5.83
C LYS A 106 -2.25 -15.06 -7.14
N ALA A 107 -3.09 -14.70 -8.11
CA ALA A 107 -3.12 -15.34 -9.42
C ALA A 107 -1.81 -15.14 -10.19
N LEU A 108 -1.30 -13.90 -10.26
CA LEU A 108 -0.03 -13.57 -10.92
C LEU A 108 1.16 -14.32 -10.32
N MET A 109 1.20 -14.50 -9.00
CA MET A 109 2.28 -15.23 -8.33
C MET A 109 2.27 -16.74 -8.61
N ILE A 110 1.07 -17.30 -8.80
CA ILE A 110 0.91 -18.71 -9.19
C ILE A 110 1.37 -18.89 -10.63
N GLU A 111 0.97 -17.99 -11.54
CA GLU A 111 1.39 -17.98 -12.95
C GLU A 111 2.92 -17.85 -13.09
N ALA A 112 3.56 -17.01 -12.25
CA ALA A 112 5.00 -16.85 -12.20
C ALA A 112 5.77 -18.04 -11.56
N ASN A 113 5.07 -19.14 -11.25
CA ASN A 113 5.62 -20.36 -10.65
C ASN A 113 6.48 -20.12 -9.38
N LEU A 114 6.13 -19.09 -8.60
CA LEU A 114 6.86 -18.75 -7.39
C LEU A 114 6.57 -19.77 -6.29
N SER A 115 7.60 -20.19 -5.54
CA SER A 115 7.41 -21.06 -4.38
C SER A 115 6.55 -20.36 -3.32
N ARG A 116 5.72 -21.09 -2.56
CA ARG A 116 4.83 -20.51 -1.53
C ARG A 116 5.56 -19.57 -0.55
N LYS A 117 6.82 -19.87 -0.24
CA LYS A 117 7.69 -19.02 0.58
C LYS A 117 7.97 -17.67 -0.09
N LYS A 118 8.34 -17.68 -1.38
CA LYS A 118 8.53 -16.45 -2.18
C LYS A 118 7.22 -15.69 -2.39
N GLN A 119 6.10 -16.40 -2.58
CA GLN A 119 4.78 -15.77 -2.67
C GLN A 119 4.45 -14.99 -1.40
N LYS A 120 4.66 -15.58 -0.21
CA LYS A 120 4.38 -14.89 1.06
C LYS A 120 5.27 -13.67 1.29
N VAL A 121 6.53 -13.70 0.84
CA VAL A 121 7.44 -12.55 0.96
C VAL A 121 7.08 -11.45 -0.04
N ASN A 122 6.74 -11.81 -1.27
CA ASN A 122 6.47 -10.84 -2.34
C ASN A 122 5.01 -10.36 -2.37
N LYS A 123 4.14 -10.95 -1.52
CA LYS A 123 2.70 -10.65 -1.52
C LYS A 123 2.43 -9.16 -1.37
N ASP A 124 2.97 -8.59 -0.30
CA ASP A 124 2.67 -7.22 0.11
C ASP A 124 3.20 -6.23 -0.94
N GLN A 125 4.40 -6.47 -1.46
CA GLN A 125 5.00 -5.65 -2.53
C GLN A 125 4.20 -5.67 -3.83
N ILE A 126 3.75 -6.85 -4.26
CA ILE A 126 2.96 -6.99 -5.48
C ILE A 126 1.57 -6.37 -5.28
N ALA A 127 0.98 -6.52 -4.11
CA ALA A 127 -0.30 -5.88 -3.77
C ALA A 127 -0.18 -4.35 -3.84
N ALA A 128 0.84 -3.76 -3.19
CA ALA A 128 1.13 -2.33 -3.24
C ALA A 128 1.33 -1.81 -4.67
N LYS A 129 2.03 -2.60 -5.51
CA LYS A 129 2.18 -2.28 -6.94
C LYS A 129 0.83 -2.27 -7.66
N LEU A 130 0.01 -3.29 -7.49
CA LEU A 130 -1.30 -3.38 -8.16
C LEU A 130 -2.26 -2.28 -7.72
N ILE A 131 -2.24 -1.92 -6.43
CA ILE A 131 -2.98 -0.78 -5.89
C ILE A 131 -2.59 0.51 -6.62
N LEU A 132 -1.29 0.75 -6.77
CA LEU A 132 -0.78 1.92 -7.47
C LEU A 132 -1.11 1.88 -8.97
N GLU A 133 -0.96 0.74 -9.64
CA GLU A 133 -1.34 0.60 -11.06
C GLU A 133 -2.83 0.85 -11.28
N THR A 134 -3.68 0.39 -10.36
CA THR A 134 -5.13 0.64 -10.42
C THR A 134 -5.42 2.15 -10.40
N PHE A 135 -4.80 2.88 -9.47
CA PHE A 135 -4.92 4.34 -9.42
C PHE A 135 -4.41 5.01 -10.70
N LEU A 136 -3.22 4.64 -11.19
CA LEU A 136 -2.65 5.21 -12.41
C LEU A 136 -3.52 4.94 -13.64
N GLN A 137 -4.18 3.78 -13.73
CA GLN A 137 -5.09 3.46 -14.83
C GLN A 137 -6.40 4.25 -14.77
N GLN A 138 -6.93 4.52 -13.57
CA GLN A 138 -8.15 5.32 -13.39
C GLN A 138 -7.95 6.80 -13.70
N ASN A 139 -6.72 7.30 -13.59
CA ASN A 139 -6.36 8.72 -13.77
C ASN A 139 -5.54 8.97 -15.05
N LYS A 140 -5.62 8.04 -16.02
CA LYS A 140 -5.04 8.18 -17.35
C LYS A 140 -5.90 9.02 -18.29
#